data_AF-A0AAN0R1E9-F1
#
_entry.id   AF-A0AAN0R1E9-F1
#
_cell.length_a   1.000
_cell.length_b   1.000
_cell.length_c   1.000
_cell.angle_alpha   90.00
_cell.angle_beta   90.00
_cell.angle_gamma   90.00
#
_symmetry.space_group_name_H-M   'P 1'
#
loop_
_entity.id
_entity.type
_entity.pdbx_description
1 polymer ?
#
loop_
_entity_poly.entity_id
_entity_poly.type
_entity_poly.pdbx_seq_one_letter_code
_entity_poly.pdbx_strand_id
1 'polypeptide(L)' 'MNNRGQIMNATPLDKFVAEKGQSEAARLLRVTAPAIHKALIAKRDISVFQLPDGGFEAVEQRPFPSQKSAA' A
#
# COMPACT_ATOMS: atom_id res chain seq x y z
N MET A 1 9.14 5.44 -24.22
CA MET A 1 8.38 4.18 -24.16
C MET A 1 7.99 3.91 -22.71
N ASN A 2 6.71 4.07 -22.34
CA ASN A 2 6.26 3.72 -20.98
C ASN A 2 5.56 2.37 -21.07
N ASN A 3 6.30 1.30 -20.78
CA ASN A 3 5.80 -0.07 -20.72
C ASN A 3 4.78 -0.21 -19.56
N ARG A 4 3.54 0.24 -19.77
CA ARG A 4 2.38 -0.07 -18.91
C ARG A 4 1.80 -1.45 -19.23
N GLY A 5 2.68 -2.44 -19.42
CA GLY A 5 2.36 -3.71 -20.08
C GLY A 5 2.88 -4.94 -19.35
N GLN A 6 3.21 -4.85 -18.07
CA GLN A 6 3.35 -6.05 -17.24
C GLN A 6 2.34 -5.95 -16.11
N ILE A 7 1.46 -6.94 -16.10
CA ILE A 7 0.46 -7.25 -15.07
C ILE A 7 1.13 -7.29 -13.69
N MET A 8 1.30 -6.12 -13.08
CA MET A 8 1.72 -6.00 -11.69
C MET A 8 0.52 -6.47 -10.87
N ASN A 9 0.59 -7.68 -10.34
CA ASN A 9 -0.42 -8.21 -9.42
C ASN A 9 -0.48 -7.27 -8.21
N ALA A 10 -1.52 -6.42 -8.17
CA ALA A 10 -1.77 -5.55 -7.05
C ALA A 10 -2.20 -6.41 -5.86
N THR A 11 -1.42 -6.38 -4.80
CA THR A 11 -1.75 -7.08 -3.55
C THR A 11 -2.34 -6.07 -2.57
N PRO A 12 -3.55 -6.29 -2.05
CA PRO A 12 -4.10 -5.46 -0.97
C PRO A 12 -3.15 -5.41 0.24
N LEU A 13 -3.05 -4.25 0.90
CA LEU A 13 -2.09 -4.05 2.00
C LEU A 13 -2.26 -5.07 3.13
N ASP A 14 -3.48 -5.45 3.47
CA ASP A 14 -3.78 -6.46 4.49
C ASP A 14 -3.22 -7.85 4.12
N LYS A 15 -3.37 -8.25 2.86
CA LYS A 15 -2.81 -9.51 2.34
C LYS A 15 -1.29 -9.46 2.30
N PHE A 16 -0.72 -8.35 1.86
CA PHE A 16 0.73 -8.16 1.83
C PHE A 16 1.33 -8.25 3.25
N VAL A 17 0.68 -7.64 4.24
CA VAL A 17 1.07 -7.71 5.65
C VAL A 17 0.88 -9.12 6.21
N ALA A 18 -0.18 -9.82 5.84
CA ALA A 18 -0.40 -11.21 6.26
C ALA A 18 0.69 -12.16 5.73
N GLU A 19 1.22 -11.91 4.54
CA GLU A 19 2.29 -12.71 3.94
C GLU A 19 3.68 -12.37 4.50
N LYS A 20 4.04 -11.08 4.57
CA LYS A 20 5.40 -10.64 4.96
C LYS A 20 5.56 -10.43 6.48
N GLY A 21 4.47 -10.19 7.19
CA GLY A 21 4.47 -9.67 8.55
C GLY A 21 4.58 -8.14 8.59
N GLN A 22 4.05 -7.54 9.65
CA GLN A 22 3.90 -6.08 9.76
C GLN A 22 5.22 -5.32 9.74
N SER A 23 6.23 -5.79 10.49
CA SER A 23 7.55 -5.13 10.57
C SER A 23 8.27 -5.15 9.23
N GLU A 24 8.23 -6.28 8.52
CA GLU A 24 8.89 -6.43 7.23
C GLU A 24 8.13 -5.66 6.13
N ALA A 25 6.79 -5.71 6.12
CA ALA A 25 6.00 -4.89 5.21
C ALA A 25 6.29 -3.39 5.37
N ALA A 26 6.45 -2.92 6.62
CA ALA A 26 6.84 -1.53 6.89
C ALA A 26 8.22 -1.20 6.32
N ARG A 27 9.21 -2.10 6.50
CA ARG A 27 10.56 -1.96 5.95
C ARG A 27 10.56 -1.90 4.42
N LEU A 28 9.85 -2.82 3.77
CA LEU A 28 9.73 -2.89 2.31
C LEU A 28 9.07 -1.65 1.70
N LEU A 29 8.02 -1.14 2.36
CA LEU A 29 7.30 0.06 1.94
C LEU A 29 7.93 1.38 2.44
N ARG A 30 9.07 1.30 3.15
CA ARG A 30 9.79 2.46 3.72
C ARG A 30 8.92 3.35 4.60
N VAL A 31 8.05 2.74 5.40
CA VAL A 31 7.20 3.41 6.40
C VAL A 31 7.45 2.83 7.79
N THR A 32 6.81 3.40 8.81
CA THR A 32 6.90 2.86 10.17
C THR A 32 5.85 1.76 10.40
N ALA A 33 6.15 0.78 11.25
CA ALA A 33 5.18 -0.26 11.61
C ALA A 33 3.87 0.30 12.20
N PRO A 34 3.87 1.39 13.00
CA PRO A 34 2.64 2.08 13.40
C PRO A 34 1.85 2.68 12.24
N ALA A 35 2.50 3.14 11.15
CA ALA A 35 1.79 3.64 9.97
C ALA A 35 1.00 2.51 9.27
N ILE A 36 1.60 1.33 9.14
CA ILE A 36 0.92 0.12 8.64
C ILE A 36 -0.27 -0.23 9.54
N HIS A 37 -0.06 -0.27 10.87
CA HIS A 37 -1.14 -0.55 11.81
C HIS A 37 -2.31 0.43 11.67
N LYS A 38 -2.03 1.73 11.61
CA LYS A 38 -3.06 2.77 11.41
C LYS A 38 -3.80 2.58 10.09
N ALA A 39 -3.11 2.18 9.03
CA ALA A 39 -3.73 1.94 7.73
C ALA A 39 -4.70 0.76 7.74
N LEU A 40 -4.31 -0.35 8.39
CA LEU A 40 -5.15 -1.55 8.54
C LEU A 40 -6.38 -1.28 9.41
N ILE A 41 -6.20 -0.63 10.56
CA ILE A 41 -7.32 -0.28 11.47
C ILE A 41 -8.32 0.65 10.77
N ALA A 42 -7.83 1.63 10.01
CA ALA A 42 -8.67 2.56 9.26
C ALA A 42 -9.26 1.95 7.98
N LYS A 43 -8.98 0.68 7.65
CA LYS A 43 -9.41 -0.02 6.43
C LYS A 43 -9.18 0.83 5.17
N ARG A 44 -7.99 1.43 5.07
CA ARG A 44 -7.60 2.24 3.91
C ARG A 44 -7.51 1.37 2.67
N ASP A 45 -7.99 1.88 1.54
CA ASP A 45 -7.87 1.21 0.25
C ASP A 45 -6.46 1.42 -0.32
N ILE A 46 -5.56 0.48 0.02
CA ILE A 46 -4.15 0.54 -0.36
C ILE A 46 -3.79 -0.72 -1.14
N SER A 47 -3.26 -0.50 -2.34
CA SER A 47 -2.72 -1.53 -3.22
C SER A 47 -1.19 -1.48 -3.23
N VAL A 48 -0.54 -2.63 -3.06
CA VAL A 48 0.91 -2.81 -3.11
C VAL A 48 1.31 -3.46 -4.44
N PHE A 49 2.32 -2.89 -5.09
CA PHE A 49 2.84 -3.34 -6.38
C PHE A 49 4.30 -3.75 -6.21
N GLN A 50 4.64 -4.94 -6.71
CA GLN A 50 6.03 -5.36 -6.82
C GLN A 50 6.63 -4.81 -8.12
N LEU A 51 7.77 -4.13 -8.00
CA LEU A 51 8.51 -3.57 -9.12
C LEU A 51 9.44 -4.63 -9.76
N PRO A 52 9.85 -4.46 -11.04
CA PRO A 52 10.78 -5.39 -11.70
C PRO A 52 12.16 -5.49 -11.04
N ASP A 53 12.57 -4.47 -10.27
CA ASP A 53 13.82 -4.45 -9.50
C ASP A 53 13.71 -5.17 -8.15
N GLY A 54 12.56 -5.76 -7.83
CA GLY A 54 12.26 -6.41 -6.55
C GLY A 54 11.81 -5.45 -5.45
N GLY A 55 11.73 -4.14 -5.74
CA GLY A 55 11.15 -3.15 -4.85
C GLY A 55 9.63 -3.28 -4.71
N PHE A 56 9.08 -2.54 -3.75
CA PHE A 56 7.64 -2.45 -3.54
C PHE A 56 7.20 -0.99 -3.50
N GLU A 57 6.11 -0.69 -4.20
CA GLU A 57 5.41 0.60 -4.15
C GLU A 57 3.99 0.39 -3.65
N ALA A 58 3.43 1.39 -2.97
CA ALA A 58 2.05 1.35 -2.50
C ALA A 58 1.29 2.60 -2.94
N VAL A 59 0.07 2.43 -3.43
CA VAL A 59 -0.83 3.51 -3.82
C VAL A 59 -2.09 3.42 -2.97
N GLU A 60 -2.51 4.56 -2.42
CA GLU A 60 -3.75 4.68 -1.69
C GLU A 60 -4.83 5.35 -2.56
N GLN A 61 -5.98 4.70 -2.68
CA GLN A 61 -7.17 5.29 -3.30
C GLN A 61 -7.99 6.01 -2.23
N ARG A 62 -8.25 7.30 -2.45
CA ARG A 62 -9.10 8.12 -1.59
C ARG A 62 -10.06 8.96 -2.43
N PRO A 63 -11.30 9.18 -1.96
CA PRO A 63 -12.21 10.11 -2.61
C PRO A 63 -11.64 11.53 -2.61
N PHE A 64 -12.05 12.32 -3.59
CA PHE A 64 -11.75 13.74 -3.66
C PHE A 64 -13.06 14.54 -3.47
N PRO A 65 -13.13 15.50 -2.53
CA PRO A 65 -12.09 15.88 -1.58
C PRO A 65 -11.84 14.80 -0.51
N SER A 66 -10.57 14.66 -0.10
CA SER A 66 -10.15 13.59 0.84
C SER A 66 -10.34 13.98 2.31
N GLN A 67 -10.49 15.27 2.58
CA GLN A 67 -10.87 15.77 3.89
C GLN A 67 -12.38 15.67 4.04
N LYS A 68 -12.85 15.04 5.12
CA LYS A 68 -14.25 15.19 5.52
C LYS A 68 -14.44 16.66 5.86
N SER A 69 -15.39 17.34 5.20
CA SER A 69 -15.79 18.69 5.64
C SER A 69 -16.10 18.62 7.13
N ALA A 70 -15.43 19.47 7.92
CA ALA A 70 -15.81 19.65 9.32
C ALA A 70 -17.26 20.12 9.32
N ALA A 71 -18.16 19.27 9.83
CA ALA A 71 -19.55 19.61 10.09
C ALA A 71 -19.64 20.34 11.44
#